data_AF-A0A5C7UUS2-F1
#
_entry.id   AF-A0A5C7UUS2-F1
#
_cell.length_a   1.000
_cell.length_b   1.000
_cell.length_c   1.000
_cell.angle_alpha   90.00
_cell.angle_beta   90.00
_cell.angle_gamma   90.00
#
_symmetry.space_group_name_H-M   'P 1'
#
loop_
_entity.id
_entity.type
_entity.pdbx_description
1 polymer ?
#
loop_
_entity_poly.entity_id
_entity_poly.type
_entity_poly.pdbx_seq_one_letter_code
_entity_poly.pdbx_strand_id
1 'polypeptide(L)'
;MSLFESSWNAASDTAQARRARMLARIEAWRALEQRSADKSGEAAARFAKRGQLLPRERVALLLDRGAPWLPLAALAGYLRDVPEPDQSVPGGGMIAGIGFVAGTRCMVVASDSGIDAGAVQPGGLDKMLRVQEIALRERLPFIHLVESAGADLMRYRVEGFVLGGGLFRNLARLSAAGIPVITVQHGSGTAGGAYMPGLSDIVIMVEGRSRAFLAGPPLLKAATGEVATEEELGGALMHTTVSGLGEYLARDDREALGLARRVIGDLQWSNRAPALAGQAPAAIKLEASDPPWPADELLTLMPAHHREPVDMREVAVGGGHQSEQLVGRPG
;
A
#
# COMPACT_ATOMS: atom_id res chain seq x y z
N MET A 1 -9.94 -29.32 30.55
CA MET A 1 -10.82 -29.21 29.36
C MET A 1 -10.23 -30.14 28.31
N SER A 2 -11.06 -30.86 27.54
CA SER A 2 -10.54 -31.75 26.49
C SER A 2 -10.12 -30.93 25.27
N LEU A 3 -8.92 -31.17 24.76
CA LEU A 3 -8.46 -30.64 23.49
C LEU A 3 -9.39 -31.11 22.37
N PHE A 4 -9.69 -30.25 21.41
CA PHE A 4 -10.41 -30.65 20.19
C PHE A 4 -9.54 -31.61 19.41
N GLU A 5 -10.01 -32.85 19.26
CA GLU A 5 -9.42 -33.84 18.38
C GLU A 5 -10.06 -33.69 16.99
N SER A 6 -9.24 -33.31 16.01
CA SER A 6 -9.69 -33.25 14.63
C SER A 6 -10.12 -34.63 14.15
N SER A 7 -11.26 -34.66 13.47
CA SER A 7 -11.78 -35.86 12.80
C SER A 7 -11.52 -35.83 11.29
N TRP A 8 -10.86 -34.77 10.81
CA TRP A 8 -10.67 -34.51 9.40
C TRP A 8 -9.52 -35.33 8.83
N ASN A 9 -9.81 -36.20 7.86
CA ASN A 9 -8.76 -36.93 7.14
C ASN A 9 -8.33 -36.13 5.89
N ALA A 10 -7.23 -35.40 6.01
CA ALA A 10 -6.64 -34.62 4.92
C ALA A 10 -6.17 -35.49 3.72
N ALA A 11 -5.96 -36.79 3.91
CA ALA A 11 -5.58 -37.72 2.84
C ALA A 11 -6.77 -38.34 2.09
N SER A 12 -8.00 -38.10 2.53
CA SER A 12 -9.20 -38.63 1.85
C SER A 12 -9.38 -38.04 0.43
N ASP A 13 -10.07 -38.78 -0.44
CA ASP A 13 -10.38 -38.31 -1.80
C ASP A 13 -11.14 -36.97 -1.79
N THR A 14 -12.07 -36.80 -0.84
CA THR A 14 -12.79 -35.54 -0.64
C THR A 14 -11.85 -34.39 -0.27
N ALA A 15 -10.91 -34.61 0.65
CA ALA A 15 -9.94 -33.60 1.05
C ALA A 15 -9.01 -33.20 -0.10
N GLN A 16 -8.52 -34.17 -0.87
CA GLN A 16 -7.65 -33.91 -2.02
C GLN A 16 -8.39 -33.18 -3.15
N ALA A 17 -9.66 -33.52 -3.41
CA ALA A 17 -10.51 -32.78 -4.35
C ALA A 17 -10.75 -31.32 -3.90
N ARG A 18 -11.01 -31.09 -2.60
CA ARG A 18 -11.15 -29.74 -2.03
C ARG A 18 -9.84 -28.94 -2.16
N ARG A 19 -8.71 -29.56 -1.86
CA ARG A 19 -7.36 -28.98 -2.01
C ARG A 19 -7.08 -28.53 -3.43
N ALA A 20 -7.24 -29.43 -4.42
CA ALA A 20 -6.98 -29.12 -5.82
C ALA A 20 -7.78 -27.90 -6.30
N ARG A 21 -9.06 -27.83 -5.92
CA ARG A 21 -9.92 -26.70 -6.27
C ARG A 21 -9.55 -25.41 -5.53
N MET A 22 -9.15 -25.47 -4.26
CA MET A 22 -8.68 -24.30 -3.53
C MET A 22 -7.39 -23.76 -4.16
N LEU A 23 -6.45 -24.64 -4.51
CA LEU A 23 -5.23 -24.27 -5.21
C LEU A 23 -5.52 -23.59 -6.56
N ALA A 24 -6.45 -24.12 -7.35
CA ALA A 24 -6.87 -23.48 -8.61
C ALA A 24 -7.47 -22.06 -8.38
N ARG A 25 -8.20 -21.85 -7.29
CA ARG A 25 -8.72 -20.51 -6.93
C ARG A 25 -7.62 -19.57 -6.48
N ILE A 26 -6.66 -20.06 -5.70
CA ILE A 26 -5.48 -19.28 -5.27
C ILE A 26 -4.66 -18.89 -6.50
N GLU A 27 -4.44 -19.82 -7.44
CA GLU A 27 -3.73 -19.54 -8.70
C GLU A 27 -4.44 -18.46 -9.52
N ALA A 28 -5.76 -18.56 -9.69
CA ALA A 28 -6.55 -17.52 -10.36
C ALA A 28 -6.45 -16.16 -9.64
N TRP A 29 -6.46 -16.15 -8.30
CA TRP A 29 -6.25 -14.94 -7.51
C TRP A 29 -4.86 -14.35 -7.71
N ARG A 30 -3.79 -15.17 -7.68
CA ARG A 30 -2.42 -14.73 -7.90
C ARG A 30 -2.22 -14.16 -9.31
N ALA A 31 -2.86 -14.76 -10.32
CA ALA A 31 -2.85 -14.23 -11.67
C ALA A 31 -3.45 -12.81 -11.72
N LEU A 32 -4.55 -12.56 -11.00
CA LEU A 32 -5.14 -11.21 -10.90
C LEU A 32 -4.20 -10.21 -10.20
N GLU A 33 -3.53 -10.61 -9.13
CA GLU A 33 -2.55 -9.76 -8.44
C GLU A 33 -1.39 -9.36 -9.37
N GLN A 34 -0.92 -10.32 -10.17
CA GLN A 34 0.22 -10.15 -11.08
C GLN A 34 -0.08 -9.18 -12.24
N ARG A 35 -1.33 -9.12 -12.74
CA ARG A 35 -1.69 -8.24 -13.87
C ARG A 35 -1.31 -6.78 -13.68
N SER A 36 -1.45 -6.26 -12.46
CA SER A 36 -1.07 -4.88 -12.15
C SER A 36 0.45 -4.66 -12.28
N ALA A 37 1.26 -5.66 -11.91
CA ALA A 37 2.69 -5.63 -12.09
C ALA A 37 3.08 -5.73 -13.57
N ASP A 38 2.44 -6.63 -14.31
CA ASP A 38 2.70 -6.80 -15.75
C ASP A 38 2.35 -5.52 -16.52
N LYS A 39 1.18 -4.93 -16.21
CA LYS A 39 0.74 -3.67 -16.84
C LYS A 39 1.70 -2.52 -16.56
N SER A 40 2.14 -2.37 -15.31
CA SER A 40 3.15 -1.36 -14.93
C SER A 40 4.49 -1.61 -15.65
N GLY A 41 4.86 -2.89 -15.81
CA GLY A 41 6.07 -3.34 -16.48
C GLY A 41 6.15 -2.97 -17.97
N GLU A 42 5.02 -2.79 -18.66
CA GLU A 42 5.00 -2.27 -20.05
C GLU A 42 5.71 -0.91 -20.18
N ALA A 43 5.76 -0.12 -19.10
CA ALA A 43 6.44 1.16 -19.06
C ALA A 43 7.95 1.06 -18.81
N ALA A 44 8.52 -0.12 -18.55
CA ALA A 44 9.92 -0.29 -18.13
C ALA A 44 10.92 0.41 -19.05
N ALA A 45 10.78 0.26 -20.36
CA ALA A 45 11.67 0.91 -21.33
C ALA A 45 11.58 2.45 -21.29
N ARG A 46 10.40 3.00 -21.01
CA ARG A 46 10.18 4.45 -20.85
C ARG A 46 10.83 4.96 -19.56
N PHE A 47 10.71 4.22 -18.46
CA PHE A 47 11.33 4.54 -17.18
C PHE A 47 12.86 4.48 -17.27
N ALA A 48 13.40 3.41 -17.87
CA ALA A 48 14.84 3.26 -18.07
C ALA A 48 15.45 4.40 -18.89
N LYS A 49 14.78 4.83 -19.98
CA LYS A 49 15.21 6.00 -20.77
C LYS A 49 15.28 7.30 -19.98
N ARG A 50 14.50 7.41 -18.89
CA ARG A 50 14.47 8.57 -17.99
C ARG A 50 15.35 8.40 -16.75
N GLY A 51 16.08 7.28 -16.64
CA GLY A 51 16.84 6.93 -15.43
C GLY A 51 15.94 6.76 -14.19
N GLN A 52 14.66 6.42 -14.38
CA GLN A 52 13.68 6.22 -13.31
C GLN A 52 13.55 4.74 -12.97
N LEU A 53 13.27 4.47 -11.70
CA LEU A 53 12.82 3.17 -11.21
C LEU A 53 11.30 3.05 -11.37
N LEU A 54 10.82 1.85 -11.70
CA LEU A 54 9.40 1.54 -11.65
C LEU A 54 8.88 1.65 -10.20
N PRO A 55 7.59 1.96 -10.00
CA PRO A 55 6.98 2.04 -8.67
C PRO A 55 7.24 0.82 -7.78
N ARG A 56 7.17 -0.40 -8.34
CA ARG A 56 7.47 -1.65 -7.61
C ARG A 56 8.93 -1.79 -7.23
N GLU A 57 9.84 -1.34 -8.08
CA GLU A 57 11.27 -1.32 -7.78
C GLU A 57 11.58 -0.32 -6.67
N ARG A 58 10.89 0.83 -6.65
CA ARG A 58 11.01 1.83 -5.57
C ARG A 58 10.53 1.26 -4.24
N VAL A 59 9.37 0.60 -4.20
CA VAL A 59 8.88 -0.10 -3.00
C VAL A 59 9.88 -1.17 -2.55
N ALA A 60 10.35 -2.02 -3.47
CA ALA A 60 11.30 -3.08 -3.13
C ALA A 60 12.63 -2.55 -2.58
N LEU A 61 13.15 -1.44 -3.10
CA LEU A 61 14.38 -0.80 -2.61
C LEU A 61 14.19 -0.02 -1.31
N LEU A 62 12.98 0.49 -1.05
CA LEU A 62 12.66 1.14 0.22
C LEU A 62 12.65 0.14 1.38
N LEU A 63 12.08 -1.05 1.15
CA LEU A 63 11.88 -2.08 2.16
C LEU A 63 13.19 -2.73 2.61
N ASP A 64 13.23 -3.18 3.85
CA ASP A 64 14.33 -3.96 4.39
C ASP A 64 14.42 -5.33 3.70
N ARG A 65 15.64 -5.69 3.29
CA ARG A 65 15.90 -6.94 2.58
C ARG A 65 15.52 -8.15 3.44
N GLY A 66 14.66 -9.02 2.89
CA GLY A 66 14.21 -10.24 3.54
C GLY A 66 13.15 -10.03 4.62
N ALA A 67 12.72 -8.79 4.86
CA ALA A 67 11.65 -8.52 5.81
C ALA A 67 10.27 -8.83 5.20
N PRO A 68 9.26 -9.17 6.02
CA PRO A 68 7.90 -9.41 5.54
C PRO A 68 7.28 -8.17 4.87
N TRP A 69 6.50 -8.41 3.83
CA TRP A 69 5.67 -7.41 3.15
C TRP A 69 4.23 -7.91 3.08
N LEU A 70 3.29 -7.11 3.59
CA LEU A 70 1.86 -7.37 3.51
C LEU A 70 1.22 -6.41 2.50
N PRO A 71 0.96 -6.83 1.25
CA PRO A 71 0.22 -6.01 0.30
C PRO A 71 -1.23 -5.83 0.76
N LEU A 72 -1.78 -4.63 0.59
CA LEU A 72 -3.15 -4.29 0.96
C LEU A 72 -3.98 -3.92 -0.25
N ALA A 73 -5.17 -4.51 -0.34
CA ALA A 73 -6.14 -4.26 -1.40
C ALA A 73 -5.52 -4.34 -2.81
N ALA A 74 -4.74 -5.41 -3.07
CA ALA A 74 -4.09 -5.64 -4.35
C ALA A 74 -5.11 -5.74 -5.51
N LEU A 75 -6.33 -6.21 -5.22
CA LEU A 75 -7.40 -6.32 -6.20
C LEU A 75 -8.37 -5.12 -6.26
N ALA A 76 -8.03 -3.98 -5.65
CA ALA A 76 -8.91 -2.80 -5.64
C ALA A 76 -9.29 -2.36 -7.06
N GLY A 77 -10.57 -2.05 -7.28
CA GLY A 77 -11.05 -1.60 -8.58
C GLY A 77 -11.31 -2.68 -9.62
N TYR A 78 -11.03 -3.96 -9.31
CA TYR A 78 -11.30 -5.05 -10.24
C TYR A 78 -12.76 -5.04 -10.71
N LEU A 79 -12.97 -5.10 -12.04
CA LEU A 79 -14.27 -5.06 -12.72
C LEU A 79 -15.13 -3.81 -12.45
N ARG A 80 -14.55 -2.70 -11.98
CA ARG A 80 -15.33 -1.46 -11.71
C ARG A 80 -15.42 -0.50 -12.89
N ASP A 81 -14.49 -0.55 -13.84
CA ASP A 81 -14.50 0.26 -15.07
C ASP A 81 -14.54 -0.57 -16.35
N VAL A 82 -13.86 -1.72 -16.36
CA VAL A 82 -13.84 -2.66 -17.48
C VAL A 82 -14.64 -3.91 -17.08
N PRO A 83 -15.80 -4.18 -17.70
CA PRO A 83 -16.62 -5.35 -17.36
C PRO A 83 -16.02 -6.66 -17.84
N GLU A 84 -15.15 -6.65 -18.86
CA GLU A 84 -14.43 -7.83 -19.34
C GLU A 84 -13.34 -8.25 -18.33
N PRO A 85 -13.46 -9.43 -17.68
CA PRO A 85 -12.50 -9.88 -16.66
C PRO A 85 -11.06 -9.87 -17.13
N ASP A 86 -10.78 -10.29 -18.37
CA ASP A 86 -9.42 -10.44 -18.87
C ASP A 86 -8.73 -9.11 -19.21
N GLN A 87 -9.50 -8.03 -19.32
CA GLN A 87 -8.98 -6.69 -19.61
C GLN A 87 -8.89 -5.80 -18.35
N SER A 88 -9.53 -6.19 -17.25
CA SER A 88 -9.51 -5.41 -16.01
C SER A 88 -8.14 -5.51 -15.32
N VAL A 89 -7.54 -4.34 -15.06
CA VAL A 89 -6.29 -4.19 -14.32
C VAL A 89 -6.61 -3.70 -12.90
N PRO A 90 -6.43 -4.55 -11.88
CA PRO A 90 -6.76 -4.15 -10.52
C PRO A 90 -5.61 -3.41 -9.84
N GLY A 91 -5.85 -2.93 -8.63
CA GLY A 91 -4.86 -2.28 -7.76
C GLY A 91 -5.14 -0.81 -7.48
N GLY A 92 -6.09 -0.19 -8.18
CA GLY A 92 -6.48 1.20 -7.97
C GLY A 92 -5.42 2.23 -8.36
N GLY A 93 -4.47 1.86 -9.24
CA GLY A 93 -3.39 2.74 -9.69
C GLY A 93 -2.30 2.99 -8.64
N MET A 94 -2.21 2.12 -7.63
CA MET A 94 -1.22 2.25 -6.56
C MET A 94 -0.83 0.92 -5.92
N ILE A 95 0.40 0.88 -5.42
CA ILE A 95 0.90 -0.19 -4.57
C ILE A 95 0.77 0.30 -3.13
N ALA A 96 0.21 -0.52 -2.24
CA ALA A 96 0.11 -0.17 -0.83
C ALA A 96 0.30 -1.42 0.03
N GLY A 97 0.92 -1.26 1.19
CA GLY A 97 1.12 -2.36 2.11
C GLY A 97 1.91 -1.98 3.35
N ILE A 98 2.06 -2.95 4.24
CA ILE A 98 2.81 -2.82 5.49
C ILE A 98 4.11 -3.59 5.33
N GLY A 99 5.22 -2.92 5.58
CA GLY A 99 6.55 -3.53 5.54
C GLY A 99 7.51 -2.87 6.51
N PHE A 100 8.76 -3.30 6.47
CA PHE A 100 9.82 -2.77 7.33
C PHE A 100 10.72 -1.84 6.54
N VAL A 101 11.02 -0.67 7.10
CA VAL A 101 11.96 0.32 6.57
C VAL A 101 12.88 0.72 7.72
N ALA A 102 14.17 0.44 7.60
CA ALA A 102 15.16 0.68 8.65
C ALA A 102 14.73 0.11 10.03
N GLY A 103 14.21 -1.11 10.04
CA GLY A 103 13.73 -1.82 11.24
C GLY A 103 12.35 -1.37 11.74
N THR A 104 11.76 -0.32 11.18
CA THR A 104 10.47 0.23 11.59
C THR A 104 9.34 -0.30 10.72
N ARG A 105 8.22 -0.71 11.31
CA ARG A 105 7.03 -1.13 10.56
C ARG A 105 6.28 0.10 10.06
N CYS A 106 6.22 0.27 8.75
CA CYS A 106 5.66 1.44 8.07
C CYS A 106 4.49 1.04 7.16
N MET A 107 3.56 1.98 6.96
CA MET A 107 2.65 1.95 5.84
C MET A 107 3.39 2.55 4.64
N VAL A 108 3.56 1.78 3.57
CA VAL A 108 4.19 2.24 2.33
C VAL A 108 3.14 2.28 1.24
N VAL A 109 3.02 3.43 0.59
CA VAL A 109 2.15 3.63 -0.57
C VAL A 109 2.99 4.19 -1.71
N ALA A 110 2.79 3.69 -2.92
CA ALA A 110 3.42 4.22 -4.13
C ALA A 110 2.37 4.41 -5.23
N SER A 111 2.36 5.60 -5.82
CA SER A 111 1.60 5.84 -7.06
C SER A 111 2.17 4.94 -8.16
N ASP A 112 1.33 4.18 -8.86
CA ASP A 112 1.80 3.30 -9.93
C ASP A 112 1.89 4.05 -11.27
N SER A 113 2.94 4.89 -11.41
CA SER A 113 3.21 5.68 -12.61
C SER A 113 3.50 4.88 -13.88
N GLY A 114 3.68 3.55 -13.76
CA GLY A 114 3.71 2.65 -14.92
C GLY A 114 2.34 2.50 -15.60
N ILE A 115 1.26 2.70 -14.86
CA ILE A 115 -0.14 2.58 -15.32
C ILE A 115 -0.75 3.98 -15.43
N ASP A 116 -1.13 4.39 -16.64
CA ASP A 116 -1.77 5.69 -16.91
C ASP A 116 -1.09 6.89 -16.23
N ALA A 117 0.26 6.88 -16.18
CA ALA A 117 1.07 7.91 -15.51
C ALA A 117 0.69 8.16 -14.04
N GLY A 118 0.18 7.14 -13.35
CA GLY A 118 -0.15 7.19 -11.92
C GLY A 118 -1.47 7.87 -11.65
N ALA A 119 -2.33 8.02 -12.66
CA ALA A 119 -3.69 8.50 -12.48
C ALA A 119 -4.47 7.59 -11.53
N VAL A 120 -5.28 8.18 -10.65
CA VAL A 120 -6.11 7.42 -9.71
C VAL A 120 -7.15 6.61 -10.49
N GLN A 121 -7.07 5.29 -10.37
CA GLN A 121 -7.97 4.34 -11.03
C GLN A 121 -9.19 4.05 -10.13
N PRO A 122 -10.26 3.43 -10.67
CA PRO A 122 -11.41 3.00 -9.86
C PRO A 122 -11.01 2.24 -8.59
N GLY A 123 -11.65 2.57 -7.47
CA GLY A 123 -11.31 2.02 -6.16
C GLY A 123 -9.97 2.51 -5.57
N GLY A 124 -9.18 3.30 -6.29
CA GLY A 124 -7.93 3.88 -5.80
C GLY A 124 -8.13 4.86 -4.64
N LEU A 125 -9.18 5.71 -4.72
CA LEU A 125 -9.54 6.61 -3.62
C LEU A 125 -9.96 5.83 -2.36
N ASP A 126 -10.83 4.82 -2.51
CA ASP A 126 -11.27 3.95 -1.40
C ASP A 126 -10.06 3.24 -0.76
N LYS A 127 -9.15 2.72 -1.60
CA LYS A 127 -7.92 2.07 -1.17
C LYS A 127 -7.02 3.02 -0.38
N MET A 128 -6.76 4.22 -0.89
CA MET A 128 -5.91 5.21 -0.21
C MET A 128 -6.49 5.61 1.14
N LEU A 129 -7.79 5.92 1.20
CA LEU A 129 -8.47 6.25 2.46
C LEU A 129 -8.37 5.10 3.46
N ARG A 130 -8.54 3.86 2.99
CA ARG A 130 -8.45 2.67 3.84
C ARG A 130 -7.05 2.45 4.39
N VAL A 131 -6.00 2.66 3.60
CA VAL A 131 -4.61 2.47 4.09
C VAL A 131 -4.19 3.59 5.04
N GLN A 132 -4.67 4.81 4.85
CA GLN A 132 -4.48 5.89 5.83
C GLN A 132 -5.20 5.60 7.16
N GLU A 133 -6.41 5.04 7.12
CA GLU A 133 -7.14 4.60 8.31
C GLU A 133 -6.38 3.51 9.08
N ILE A 134 -5.84 2.51 8.37
CA ILE A 134 -5.00 1.47 8.96
C ILE A 134 -3.74 2.08 9.56
N ALA A 135 -3.06 2.99 8.85
CA ALA A 135 -1.85 3.65 9.35
C ALA A 135 -2.11 4.42 10.65
N LEU A 136 -3.24 5.12 10.74
CA LEU A 136 -3.65 5.85 11.94
C LEU A 136 -3.92 4.89 13.09
N ARG A 137 -4.70 3.82 12.85
CA ARG A 137 -5.10 2.87 13.88
C ARG A 137 -3.91 2.07 14.42
N GLU A 138 -2.99 1.67 13.55
CA GLU A 138 -1.84 0.83 13.88
C GLU A 138 -0.55 1.63 14.17
N ARG A 139 -0.63 2.97 14.22
CA ARG A 139 0.50 3.90 14.45
C ARG A 139 1.70 3.61 13.54
N LEU A 140 1.44 3.50 12.24
CA LEU A 140 2.45 3.21 11.24
C LEU A 140 2.92 4.51 10.59
N PRO A 141 4.23 4.84 10.64
CA PRO A 141 4.80 5.89 9.80
C PRO A 141 4.31 5.72 8.36
N PHE A 142 3.81 6.79 7.79
CA PHE A 142 3.17 6.77 6.48
C PHE A 142 4.14 7.30 5.44
N ILE A 143 4.65 6.42 4.57
CA ILE A 143 5.59 6.77 3.51
C ILE A 143 4.86 6.72 2.18
N HIS A 144 4.81 7.85 1.47
CA HIS A 144 4.17 7.97 0.16
C HIS A 144 5.20 8.26 -0.93
N LEU A 145 5.36 7.34 -1.88
CA LEU A 145 6.19 7.49 -3.07
C LEU A 145 5.31 8.07 -4.19
N VAL A 146 5.45 9.36 -4.45
CA VAL A 146 4.52 10.13 -5.29
C VAL A 146 5.09 10.34 -6.69
N GLU A 147 4.36 9.86 -7.69
CA GLU A 147 4.50 10.24 -9.09
C GLU A 147 3.14 10.01 -9.74
N SER A 148 2.34 11.07 -9.86
CA SER A 148 0.94 10.95 -10.30
C SER A 148 0.55 12.10 -11.21
N ALA A 149 -0.12 11.75 -12.31
CA ALA A 149 -0.79 12.71 -13.18
C ALA A 149 -2.03 13.35 -12.52
N GLY A 150 -2.44 12.89 -11.33
CA GLY A 150 -3.64 13.36 -10.63
C GLY A 150 -4.88 12.54 -10.97
N ALA A 151 -6.03 13.20 -11.02
CA ALA A 151 -7.28 12.55 -11.42
C ALA A 151 -7.37 12.47 -12.95
N ASP A 152 -7.88 11.36 -13.49
CA ASP A 152 -8.22 11.27 -14.91
C ASP A 152 -9.44 12.15 -15.20
N LEU A 153 -9.20 13.32 -15.80
CA LEU A 153 -10.22 14.31 -16.10
C LEU A 153 -11.28 13.80 -17.08
N MET A 154 -10.98 12.81 -17.93
CA MET A 154 -11.96 12.24 -18.86
C MET A 154 -12.97 11.35 -18.15
N ARG A 155 -12.58 10.74 -17.03
CA ARG A 155 -13.41 9.87 -16.19
C ARG A 155 -13.85 10.52 -14.88
N TYR A 156 -13.46 11.78 -14.67
CA TYR A 156 -13.64 12.51 -13.43
C TYR A 156 -15.11 12.77 -13.12
N ARG A 157 -15.47 12.66 -11.83
CA ARG A 157 -16.79 12.99 -11.31
C ARG A 157 -16.65 13.94 -10.13
N VAL A 158 -17.58 14.88 -9.99
CA VAL A 158 -17.56 15.91 -8.94
C VAL A 158 -17.60 15.28 -7.54
N GLU A 159 -18.28 14.15 -7.36
CA GLU A 159 -18.29 13.41 -6.10
C GLU A 159 -16.89 12.93 -5.70
N GLY A 160 -16.07 12.54 -6.69
CA GLY A 160 -14.68 12.14 -6.48
C GLY A 160 -13.81 13.28 -5.92
N PHE A 161 -14.09 14.53 -6.30
CA PHE A 161 -13.43 15.72 -5.74
C PHE A 161 -13.69 15.86 -4.24
N VAL A 162 -14.97 15.83 -3.86
CA VAL A 162 -15.42 16.07 -2.49
C VAL A 162 -14.88 14.97 -1.57
N LEU A 163 -14.98 13.71 -2.02
CA LEU A 163 -14.42 12.57 -1.30
C LEU A 163 -12.87 12.61 -1.25
N GLY A 164 -12.24 13.12 -2.32
CA GLY A 164 -10.80 13.31 -2.42
C GLY A 164 -10.22 14.23 -1.34
N GLY A 165 -10.98 15.23 -0.87
CA GLY A 165 -10.58 16.06 0.27
C GLY A 165 -10.30 15.25 1.55
N GLY A 166 -10.87 14.06 1.69
CA GLY A 166 -10.60 13.13 2.77
C GLY A 166 -9.13 12.67 2.83
N LEU A 167 -8.45 12.60 1.69
CA LEU A 167 -7.04 12.23 1.58
C LEU A 167 -6.16 13.19 2.39
N PHE A 168 -6.34 14.49 2.15
CA PHE A 168 -5.59 15.57 2.76
C PHE A 168 -5.90 15.71 4.25
N ARG A 169 -7.18 15.64 4.61
CA ARG A 169 -7.62 15.62 6.00
C ARG A 169 -6.96 14.48 6.78
N ASN A 170 -6.81 13.30 6.17
CA ASN A 170 -6.23 12.16 6.84
C ASN A 170 -4.71 12.28 7.01
N LEU A 171 -3.98 12.91 6.06
CA LEU A 171 -2.56 13.25 6.27
C LEU A 171 -2.38 14.17 7.47
N ALA A 172 -3.18 15.23 7.57
CA ALA A 172 -3.17 16.13 8.72
C ALA A 172 -3.51 15.42 10.04
N ARG A 173 -4.41 14.42 10.02
CA ARG A 173 -4.74 13.60 11.20
C ARG A 173 -3.63 12.66 11.63
N LEU A 174 -2.89 12.08 10.67
CA LEU A 174 -1.70 11.26 10.96
C LEU A 174 -0.64 12.11 11.67
N SER A 175 -0.27 13.25 11.06
CA SER A 175 0.68 14.19 11.64
C SER A 175 0.23 14.69 13.03
N ALA A 176 -1.04 15.09 13.19
CA ALA A 176 -1.58 15.52 14.48
C ALA A 176 -1.59 14.41 15.56
N ALA A 177 -1.65 13.13 15.17
CA ALA A 177 -1.50 11.99 16.07
C ALA A 177 -0.03 11.68 16.42
N GLY A 178 0.92 12.49 15.93
CA GLY A 178 2.35 12.29 16.04
C GLY A 178 2.89 11.19 15.13
N ILE A 179 2.10 10.68 14.19
CA ILE A 179 2.52 9.65 13.24
C ILE A 179 3.18 10.33 12.04
N PRO A 180 4.48 10.11 11.78
CA PRO A 180 5.21 10.84 10.75
C PRO A 180 4.69 10.49 9.35
N VAL A 181 4.41 11.53 8.57
CA VAL A 181 4.01 11.50 7.17
C VAL A 181 5.21 11.92 6.32
N ILE A 182 5.72 11.00 5.51
CA ILE A 182 6.91 11.20 4.68
C ILE A 182 6.51 11.05 3.22
N THR A 183 6.74 12.09 2.42
CA THR A 183 6.56 12.04 0.97
C THR A 183 7.91 11.98 0.28
N VAL A 184 8.08 10.99 -0.60
CA VAL A 184 9.16 10.97 -1.59
C VAL A 184 8.55 11.30 -2.94
N GLN A 185 8.70 12.54 -3.36
CA GLN A 185 8.21 13.01 -4.65
C GLN A 185 9.21 12.55 -5.71
N HIS A 186 8.82 11.61 -6.58
CA HIS A 186 9.66 11.09 -7.67
C HIS A 186 9.38 11.75 -9.03
N GLY A 187 8.22 12.40 -9.16
CA GLY A 187 7.81 13.07 -10.40
C GLY A 187 6.72 14.11 -10.17
N SER A 188 5.72 14.16 -11.04
CA SER A 188 4.67 15.18 -10.98
C SER A 188 3.73 15.01 -9.78
N GLY A 189 3.34 16.14 -9.19
CA GLY A 189 2.31 16.28 -8.16
C GLY A 189 1.51 17.57 -8.41
N THR A 190 0.53 17.49 -9.30
CA THR A 190 -0.19 18.67 -9.81
C THR A 190 -1.55 18.84 -9.14
N ALA A 191 -1.99 20.09 -8.96
CA ALA A 191 -3.28 20.47 -8.40
C ALA A 191 -3.50 19.84 -7.02
N GLY A 192 -4.51 18.96 -6.88
CA GLY A 192 -4.73 18.23 -5.63
C GLY A 192 -3.50 17.39 -5.21
N GLY A 193 -2.74 16.87 -6.16
CA GLY A 193 -1.53 16.10 -5.88
C GLY A 193 -0.44 16.90 -5.17
N ALA A 194 -0.41 18.23 -5.33
CA ALA A 194 0.58 19.09 -4.66
C ALA A 194 0.37 19.17 -3.14
N TYR A 195 -0.84 18.87 -2.64
CA TYR A 195 -1.10 18.77 -1.20
C TYR A 195 -0.54 17.50 -0.56
N MET A 196 -0.12 16.50 -1.34
CA MET A 196 0.54 15.30 -0.78
C MET A 196 1.88 15.68 -0.11
N PRO A 197 2.84 16.32 -0.81
CA PRO A 197 4.01 16.87 -0.15
C PRO A 197 3.64 18.02 0.80
N GLY A 198 2.70 18.90 0.44
CA GLY A 198 2.35 20.07 1.27
C GLY A 198 1.70 19.77 2.63
N LEU A 199 1.26 18.53 2.87
CA LEU A 199 0.73 18.04 4.15
C LEU A 199 1.53 16.88 4.72
N SER A 200 2.76 16.71 4.26
CA SER A 200 3.73 15.78 4.84
C SER A 200 4.62 16.49 5.85
N ASP A 201 5.09 15.76 6.86
CA ASP A 201 6.05 16.27 7.85
C ASP A 201 7.46 16.36 7.25
N ILE A 202 7.79 15.46 6.31
CA ILE A 202 9.07 15.41 5.62
C ILE A 202 8.84 15.12 4.13
N VAL A 203 9.46 15.93 3.29
CA VAL A 203 9.37 15.88 1.83
C VAL A 203 10.77 15.73 1.23
N ILE A 204 10.96 14.64 0.50
CA ILE A 204 12.16 14.35 -0.27
C ILE A 204 11.83 14.52 -1.74
N MET A 205 12.51 15.44 -2.42
CA MET A 205 12.27 15.75 -3.83
C MET A 205 13.47 15.30 -4.66
N VAL A 206 13.21 14.85 -5.89
CA VAL A 206 14.27 14.50 -6.83
C VAL A 206 14.48 15.62 -7.86
N GLU A 207 15.72 16.07 -7.92
CA GLU A 207 16.22 17.06 -8.87
C GLU A 207 15.85 16.72 -10.32
N GLY A 208 15.38 17.74 -11.06
CA GLY A 208 15.03 17.67 -12.48
C GLY A 208 13.84 16.78 -12.83
N ARG A 209 13.17 16.17 -11.84
CA ARG A 209 12.05 15.24 -12.06
C ARG A 209 10.82 15.60 -11.23
N SER A 210 11.03 15.92 -9.96
CA SER A 210 9.95 16.18 -9.01
C SER A 210 9.36 17.56 -9.21
N ARG A 211 8.03 17.61 -9.22
CA ARG A 211 7.28 18.84 -9.45
C ARG A 211 6.08 18.90 -8.52
N ALA A 212 5.83 20.06 -7.93
CA ALA A 212 4.61 20.33 -7.19
C ALA A 212 4.06 21.72 -7.54
N PHE A 213 2.83 21.80 -8.02
CA PHE A 213 2.18 23.08 -8.28
C PHE A 213 0.66 22.93 -8.30
N LEU A 214 -0.05 23.95 -7.84
CA LEU A 214 -1.53 23.95 -7.87
C LEU A 214 -2.08 24.07 -9.29
N ALA A 215 -1.36 24.77 -10.16
CA ALA A 215 -1.67 24.93 -11.58
C ALA A 215 -0.38 24.77 -12.37
N GLY A 216 -0.35 23.85 -13.34
CA GLY A 216 0.82 23.68 -14.20
C GLY A 216 0.96 24.78 -15.24
N PRO A 217 2.09 24.83 -15.98
CA PRO A 217 2.35 25.87 -16.97
C PRO A 217 1.23 26.13 -17.99
N PRO A 218 0.51 25.10 -18.51
CA PRO A 218 -0.60 25.36 -19.42
C PRO A 218 -1.74 26.15 -18.77
N LEU A 219 -2.04 25.88 -17.50
CA LEU A 219 -3.11 26.55 -16.77
C LEU A 219 -2.70 27.95 -16.30
N LEU A 220 -1.44 28.12 -15.88
CA LEU A 220 -0.84 29.44 -15.61
C LEU A 220 -0.93 30.32 -16.86
N LYS A 221 -0.41 29.79 -17.98
CA LYS A 221 -0.76 30.07 -19.38
C LYS A 221 -2.09 30.78 -19.57
N ALA A 222 -3.12 29.95 -19.46
CA ALA A 222 -4.48 30.32 -19.79
C ALA A 222 -5.08 31.35 -18.82
N ALA A 223 -4.69 31.31 -17.54
CA ALA A 223 -5.28 32.14 -16.49
C ALA A 223 -4.66 33.55 -16.41
N THR A 224 -3.34 33.68 -16.59
CA THR A 224 -2.62 34.93 -16.35
C THR A 224 -1.82 35.43 -17.54
N GLY A 225 -1.59 34.59 -18.56
CA GLY A 225 -0.70 34.89 -19.68
C GLY A 225 0.79 34.71 -19.36
N GLU A 226 1.13 34.37 -18.11
CA GLU A 226 2.52 34.16 -17.67
C GLU A 226 3.11 32.88 -18.26
N VAL A 227 4.35 32.96 -18.73
CA VAL A 227 5.09 31.83 -19.30
C VAL A 227 6.19 31.43 -18.33
N ALA A 228 6.06 30.23 -17.76
CA ALA A 228 7.08 29.61 -16.92
C ALA A 228 7.26 28.15 -17.34
N THR A 229 8.48 27.63 -17.18
CA THR A 229 8.73 26.19 -17.30
C THR A 229 8.24 25.44 -16.05
N GLU A 230 8.11 24.12 -16.14
CA GLU A 230 7.72 23.29 -14.98
C GLU A 230 8.74 23.38 -13.83
N GLU A 231 10.03 23.51 -14.15
CA GLU A 231 11.10 23.61 -13.15
C GLU A 231 11.08 24.97 -12.45
N GLU A 232 10.89 26.07 -13.20
CA GLU A 232 10.75 27.42 -12.63
C GLU A 232 9.50 27.54 -11.76
N LEU A 233 8.39 26.91 -12.17
CA LEU A 233 7.11 27.05 -11.49
C LEU A 233 6.99 26.22 -10.22
N GLY A 234 7.58 25.02 -10.18
CA GLY A 234 7.37 24.08 -9.09
C GLY A 234 8.37 22.93 -9.08
N GLY A 235 9.57 23.14 -9.60
CA GLY A 235 10.63 22.14 -9.62
C GLY A 235 11.21 21.83 -8.24
N ALA A 236 11.93 20.72 -8.14
CA ALA A 236 12.56 20.28 -6.90
C ALA A 236 13.55 21.31 -6.35
N LEU A 237 14.35 21.95 -7.22
CA LEU A 237 15.33 22.93 -6.79
C LEU A 237 14.66 24.18 -6.21
N MET A 238 13.59 24.67 -6.86
CA MET A 238 12.82 25.82 -6.36
C MET A 238 12.21 25.51 -4.99
N HIS A 239 11.59 24.35 -4.84
CA HIS A 239 10.93 23.98 -3.59
C HIS A 239 11.89 23.72 -2.42
N THR A 240 13.12 23.31 -2.70
CA THR A 240 14.14 23.04 -1.67
C THR A 240 15.01 24.25 -1.33
N THR A 241 15.02 25.30 -2.17
CA THR A 241 15.87 26.48 -1.95
C THR A 241 15.11 27.79 -1.78
N VAL A 242 13.86 27.87 -2.25
CA VAL A 242 13.05 29.09 -2.24
C VAL A 242 11.80 28.92 -1.38
N SER A 243 10.90 28.00 -1.74
CA SER A 243 9.59 27.91 -1.06
C SER A 243 9.65 27.17 0.28
N GLY A 244 10.64 26.28 0.46
CA GLY A 244 10.72 25.39 1.63
C GLY A 244 9.66 24.29 1.66
N LEU A 245 9.13 23.87 0.50
CA LEU A 245 8.20 22.72 0.43
C LEU A 245 8.94 21.38 0.54
N GLY A 246 10.21 21.33 0.10
CA GLY A 246 11.05 20.14 0.18
C GLY A 246 12.17 20.32 1.19
N GLU A 247 12.30 19.40 2.15
CA GLU A 247 13.43 19.39 3.11
C GLU A 247 14.70 18.79 2.51
N TYR A 248 14.56 17.84 1.59
CA TYR A 248 15.70 17.15 0.98
C TYR A 248 15.64 17.19 -0.54
N LEU A 249 16.79 17.47 -1.16
CA LEU A 249 17.02 17.32 -2.60
C LEU A 249 17.86 16.08 -2.85
N ALA A 250 17.33 15.15 -3.66
CA ALA A 250 18.00 13.95 -4.11
C ALA A 250 18.34 14.05 -5.61
N ARG A 251 19.42 13.40 -6.05
CA ARG A 251 19.84 13.38 -7.46
C ARG A 251 19.05 12.36 -8.29
N ASP A 252 18.64 11.25 -7.67
CA ASP A 252 17.91 10.18 -8.34
C ASP A 252 16.95 9.41 -7.39
N ASP A 253 16.24 8.40 -7.91
CA ASP A 253 15.29 7.62 -7.12
C ASP A 253 16.00 6.84 -6.00
N ARG A 254 17.22 6.37 -6.23
CA ARG A 254 17.94 5.53 -5.26
C ARG A 254 18.40 6.36 -4.07
N GLU A 255 18.92 7.56 -4.33
CA GLU A 255 19.28 8.51 -3.27
C GLU A 255 18.06 8.96 -2.48
N ALA A 256 16.94 9.25 -3.15
CA ALA A 256 15.70 9.63 -2.50
C ALA A 256 15.17 8.55 -1.54
N LEU A 257 15.20 7.28 -1.97
CA LEU A 257 14.83 6.14 -1.12
C LEU A 257 15.84 5.93 0.02
N GLY A 258 17.13 6.16 -0.23
CA GLY A 258 18.16 6.14 0.81
C GLY A 258 17.94 7.22 1.88
N LEU A 259 17.56 8.44 1.47
CA LEU A 259 17.16 9.52 2.37
C LEU A 259 15.92 9.14 3.20
N ALA A 260 14.89 8.58 2.56
CA ALA A 260 13.67 8.15 3.26
C ALA A 260 13.98 7.07 4.32
N ARG A 261 14.85 6.11 3.99
CA ARG A 261 15.32 5.09 4.94
C ARG A 261 16.10 5.71 6.11
N ARG A 262 16.97 6.69 5.85
CA ARG A 262 17.71 7.41 6.91
C ARG A 262 16.76 8.14 7.84
N VAL A 263 15.85 8.94 7.29
CA VAL A 263 14.80 9.63 8.04
C VAL A 263 14.06 8.67 8.96
N ILE A 264 13.58 7.54 8.44
CA ILE A 264 12.89 6.54 9.26
C ILE A 264 13.78 5.98 10.38
N GLY A 265 15.05 5.67 10.07
CA GLY A 265 15.99 5.18 11.08
C GLY A 265 16.26 6.19 12.19
N ASP A 266 16.36 7.47 11.84
CA ASP A 266 16.65 8.55 12.78
C ASP A 266 15.46 8.87 13.71
N LEU A 267 14.22 8.55 13.30
CA LEU A 267 13.03 8.71 14.15
C LEU A 267 13.05 7.84 15.41
N GLN A 268 13.81 6.73 15.39
CA GLN A 268 13.79 5.71 16.47
C GLN A 268 12.36 5.31 16.87
N TRP A 269 11.49 5.18 15.88
CA TRP A 269 10.05 5.08 16.08
C TRP A 269 9.64 3.78 16.78
N SER A 270 8.69 3.87 17.71
CA SER A 270 8.00 2.71 18.27
C SER A 270 6.54 2.70 17.84
N ASN A 271 6.11 1.63 17.16
CA ASN A 271 4.69 1.44 16.81
C ASN A 271 3.79 1.18 18.03
N ARG A 272 4.33 1.20 19.25
CA ARG A 272 3.54 1.10 20.49
C ARG A 272 2.82 2.40 20.79
N ALA A 273 1.67 2.29 21.44
CA ALA A 273 1.04 3.46 22.06
C ALA A 273 2.01 4.07 23.09
N PRO A 274 2.04 5.41 23.27
CA PRO A 274 2.96 6.06 24.21
C PRO A 274 2.70 5.62 25.65
N ALA A 275 1.44 5.34 25.99
CA ALA A 275 1.06 4.75 27.28
C ALA A 275 1.70 3.36 27.54
N LEU A 276 2.19 2.71 26.50
CA LEU A 276 2.87 1.41 26.54
C LEU A 276 4.38 1.53 26.21
N ALA A 277 4.89 2.74 26.02
CA ALA A 277 6.32 2.99 25.82
C ALA A 277 7.06 2.79 27.17
N GLY A 278 8.14 2.00 27.16
CA GLY A 278 8.90 1.68 28.37
C GLY A 278 8.34 0.52 29.20
N GLN A 279 7.13 0.06 28.94
CA GLN A 279 6.72 -1.27 29.38
C GLN A 279 7.53 -2.27 28.55
N ALA A 280 8.19 -3.24 29.18
CA ALA A 280 8.65 -4.43 28.48
C ALA A 280 7.47 -4.92 27.62
N PRO A 281 7.68 -5.52 26.43
CA PRO A 281 6.59 -6.29 25.85
C PRO A 281 5.96 -7.07 27.00
N ALA A 282 4.68 -6.86 27.29
CA ALA A 282 3.89 -8.04 27.59
C ALA A 282 4.18 -8.85 26.35
N ALA A 283 5.16 -9.75 26.46
CA ALA A 283 5.37 -10.72 25.44
C ALA A 283 3.95 -11.24 25.33
N ILE A 284 3.31 -10.98 24.20
CA ILE A 284 2.30 -11.91 23.79
C ILE A 284 3.20 -13.13 23.57
N LYS A 285 3.48 -13.87 24.66
CA LYS A 285 3.61 -15.30 24.66
C LYS A 285 2.25 -15.78 24.18
N LEU A 286 1.94 -15.47 22.93
CA LEU A 286 1.53 -16.49 22.03
C LEU A 286 2.77 -17.37 21.99
N GLU A 287 2.85 -18.28 22.97
CA GLU A 287 3.17 -19.64 22.62
C GLU A 287 2.06 -20.05 21.62
N ALA A 288 2.12 -19.47 20.41
CA ALA A 288 1.45 -20.00 19.26
C ALA A 288 2.20 -21.29 19.06
N SER A 289 1.71 -22.34 19.71
CA SER A 289 2.11 -23.68 19.39
C SER A 289 1.89 -23.81 17.89
N ASP A 290 2.90 -24.33 17.19
CA ASP A 290 2.70 -24.71 15.81
C ASP A 290 1.38 -25.49 15.72
N PRO A 291 0.54 -25.20 14.71
CA PRO A 291 -0.67 -25.97 14.52
C PRO A 291 -0.27 -27.45 14.52
N PRO A 292 -1.09 -28.35 15.10
CA PRO A 292 -0.69 -29.75 15.26
C PRO A 292 -0.50 -30.49 13.91
N TRP A 293 -0.75 -29.80 12.79
CA TRP A 293 -0.85 -30.26 11.41
C TRP A 293 -0.31 -29.13 10.50
N PRO A 294 0.29 -29.42 9.33
CA PRO A 294 0.75 -28.41 8.38
C PRO A 294 -0.34 -27.41 7.99
N ALA A 295 -0.01 -26.11 7.93
CA ALA A 295 -0.97 -25.05 7.59
C ALA A 295 -1.64 -25.24 6.21
N ASP A 296 -0.95 -25.89 5.26
CA ASP A 296 -1.48 -26.24 3.94
C ASP A 296 -2.68 -27.19 3.99
N GLU A 297 -2.90 -27.89 5.11
CA GLU A 297 -4.07 -28.74 5.27
C GLU A 297 -5.37 -27.93 5.38
N LEU A 298 -5.31 -26.63 5.71
CA LEU A 298 -6.46 -25.73 5.63
C LEU A 298 -7.09 -25.71 4.22
N LEU A 299 -6.28 -25.98 3.18
CA LEU A 299 -6.74 -26.05 1.79
C LEU A 299 -7.73 -27.21 1.57
N THR A 300 -7.72 -28.21 2.44
CA THR A 300 -8.57 -29.40 2.34
C THR A 300 -9.94 -29.21 2.98
N LEU A 301 -10.11 -28.20 3.86
CA LEU A 301 -11.30 -28.06 4.69
C LEU A 301 -12.51 -27.48 3.95
N MET A 302 -12.30 -26.59 2.98
CA MET A 302 -13.39 -25.80 2.42
C MET A 302 -14.12 -26.53 1.27
N PRO A 303 -15.45 -26.75 1.38
CA PRO A 303 -16.23 -27.56 0.44
C PRO A 303 -16.52 -26.89 -0.89
N ALA A 304 -16.88 -27.74 -1.87
CA ALA A 304 -17.30 -27.38 -3.23
C ALA A 304 -18.36 -26.28 -3.24
N HIS A 305 -19.41 -26.56 -2.49
CA HIS A 305 -20.64 -25.82 -2.47
C HIS A 305 -20.79 -25.08 -1.14
N HIS A 306 -21.18 -23.80 -1.21
CA HIS A 306 -21.35 -22.93 -0.04
C HIS A 306 -22.46 -23.41 0.94
N ARG A 307 -23.27 -24.40 0.54
CA ARG A 307 -24.33 -24.98 1.37
C ARG A 307 -23.85 -26.17 2.20
N GLU A 308 -22.68 -26.71 1.88
CA GLU A 308 -22.10 -27.81 2.65
C GLU A 308 -21.48 -27.25 3.94
N PRO A 309 -21.88 -27.74 5.13
CA PRO A 309 -21.40 -27.21 6.40
C PRO A 309 -19.92 -27.53 6.60
N VAL A 310 -19.22 -26.65 7.32
CA VAL A 310 -17.83 -26.82 7.73
C VAL A 310 -17.76 -26.70 9.25
N ASP A 311 -17.09 -27.65 9.90
CA ASP A 311 -16.78 -27.50 11.32
C ASP A 311 -15.66 -26.47 11.47
N MET A 312 -16.00 -25.27 11.94
CA MET A 312 -15.04 -24.17 12.11
C MET A 312 -13.98 -24.46 13.18
N ARG A 313 -14.16 -25.48 14.02
CA ARG A 313 -13.14 -25.94 14.97
C ARG A 313 -11.94 -26.54 14.24
N GLU A 314 -12.17 -27.26 13.13
CA GLU A 314 -11.11 -27.78 12.25
C GLU A 314 -10.25 -26.64 11.67
N VAL A 315 -10.90 -25.54 11.26
CA VAL A 315 -10.23 -24.34 10.75
C VAL A 315 -9.39 -23.66 11.83
N ALA A 316 -9.95 -23.53 13.03
CA ALA A 316 -9.27 -22.84 14.12
C ALA A 316 -8.04 -23.60 14.62
N VAL A 317 -8.10 -24.94 14.71
CA VAL A 317 -6.93 -25.76 15.05
C VAL A 317 -5.87 -25.70 13.95
N GLY A 318 -6.26 -25.77 12.67
CA GLY A 318 -5.32 -25.59 11.56
C GLY A 318 -4.69 -24.18 11.49
N GLY A 319 -5.34 -23.17 12.09
CA GLY A 319 -4.84 -21.81 12.22
C GLY A 319 -3.91 -21.56 13.42
N GLY A 320 -3.58 -22.58 14.21
CA GLY A 320 -2.66 -22.49 15.34
C GLY A 320 -3.29 -21.98 16.65
N HIS A 321 -4.61 -21.93 16.76
CA HIS A 321 -5.27 -21.68 18.04
C HIS A 321 -5.25 -22.95 18.90
N GLN A 322 -4.80 -22.82 20.16
CA GLN A 322 -4.95 -23.90 21.13
C GLN A 322 -6.42 -24.24 21.31
N SER A 323 -6.75 -25.52 21.18
CA SER A 323 -8.13 -26.00 21.16
C SER A 323 -8.92 -25.74 22.44
N GLU A 324 -8.25 -25.37 23.54
CA GLU A 324 -8.85 -24.92 24.80
C GLU A 324 -9.66 -23.61 24.65
N GLN A 325 -9.37 -22.77 23.64
CA GLN A 325 -10.04 -21.48 23.43
C GLN A 325 -11.35 -21.56 22.63
N LEU A 326 -11.70 -22.72 22.08
CA LEU A 326 -12.79 -22.86 21.11
C LEU A 326 -14.15 -23.24 21.73
N VAL A 327 -14.19 -23.50 23.04
CA VAL A 327 -15.40 -23.96 23.73
C VAL A 327 -16.04 -22.82 24.52
N GLY A 328 -16.76 -21.94 23.82
CA GLY A 328 -17.85 -21.19 24.44
C GLY A 328 -18.96 -22.17 24.84
N ARG A 329 -19.51 -22.03 26.06
CA ARG A 329 -20.45 -22.97 26.73
C ARG A 329 -21.31 -23.76 25.73
N PRO A 330 -21.12 -25.08 25.58
CA PRO A 330 -22.17 -25.92 25.01
C PRO A 330 -23.35 -25.84 26.00
N GLY A 331 -24.52 -25.45 25.49
CA GLY A 331 -25.77 -25.41 26.26
C GLY A 331 -26.20 -26.79 26.71
#